data_AF-K9ZUF6-F1
#
_entry.id   AF-K9ZUF6-F1
#
_cell.length_a   1.000
_cell.length_b   1.000
_cell.length_c   1.000
_cell.angle_alpha   90.00
_cell.angle_beta   90.00
_cell.angle_gamma   90.00
#
_symmetry.space_group_name_H-M   'P 1'
#
loop_
_entity.id
_entity.type
_entity.pdbx_description
1 polymer ?
#
loop_
_entity_poly.entity_id
_entity_poly.type
_entity_poly.pdbx_seq_one_letter_code
_entity_poly.pdbx_strand_id
1 'polypeptide(L)' 'VFSKGTFPEVYVPTVFENYVADVEVDGKHVELALWDTAGQEDYDRLRPLSYPDSHVILICFAVDSPDSLDNVQEK' A
#
# COMPACT_ATOMS: atom_id res chain seq x y z
N VAL A 1 5.95 -7.34 -6.90
CA VAL A 1 6.43 -8.67 -6.44
C VAL A 1 5.28 -9.55 -6.03
N PHE A 2 4.49 -9.18 -5.02
CA PHE A 2 3.37 -10.02 -4.55
C PHE A 2 2.31 -10.29 -5.64
N SER A 3 1.83 -9.24 -6.31
CA SER A 3 0.76 -9.38 -7.33
C SER A 3 1.21 -9.93 -8.68
N LYS A 4 2.42 -9.56 -9.14
CA LYS A 4 2.92 -9.84 -10.51
C LYS A 4 4.11 -10.82 -10.55
N GLY A 5 4.61 -11.28 -9.40
CA GLY A 5 5.81 -12.12 -9.30
C GLY A 5 7.14 -11.41 -9.65
N THR A 6 7.11 -10.13 -10.03
CA THR A 6 8.26 -9.37 -10.51
C THR A 6 8.50 -8.10 -9.68
N PHE A 7 9.76 -7.69 -9.57
CA PHE A 7 10.15 -6.43 -8.94
C PHE A 7 10.40 -5.38 -10.05
N PRO A 8 9.77 -4.19 -9.99
CA PRO A 8 10.01 -3.14 -10.99
C PRO A 8 11.46 -2.64 -10.94
N GLU A 9 12.11 -2.51 -12.11
CA GLU A 9 13.46 -1.93 -12.20
C GLU A 9 13.45 -0.40 -12.21
N VAL A 10 12.31 0.21 -12.52
CA VAL A 10 12.13 1.65 -12.62
C VAL A 10 11.04 2.08 -11.64
N TYR A 11 11.33 3.15 -10.90
CA TYR A 11 10.34 3.77 -10.03
C TYR A 11 9.35 4.60 -10.83
N VAL A 12 8.07 4.24 -10.72
CA VAL A 12 6.94 5.01 -11.24
C VAL A 12 6.02 5.29 -10.05
N PRO A 13 5.79 6.56 -9.67
CA PRO A 13 4.90 6.86 -8.57
C PRO A 13 3.48 6.37 -8.82
N THR A 14 2.90 5.69 -7.82
CA THR A 14 1.50 5.29 -7.85
C THR A 14 0.62 6.53 -7.71
N VAL A 15 -0.42 6.61 -8.55
CA VAL A 15 -1.56 7.51 -8.32
C VAL A 15 -2.64 6.75 -7.55
N PHE A 16 -3.00 5.57 -8.06
CA PHE A 16 -3.91 4.64 -7.45
C PHE A 16 -3.83 3.27 -8.17
N GLU A 17 -3.70 2.16 -7.44
CA GLU A 17 -3.75 0.81 -8.03
C GLU A 17 -4.57 -0.13 -7.11
N ASN A 18 -5.52 -0.85 -7.70
CA ASN A 18 -6.31 -1.86 -7.00
C ASN A 18 -5.98 -3.25 -7.54
N TYR A 19 -5.81 -4.20 -6.63
CA TYR A 19 -5.55 -5.59 -6.97
C TYR A 19 -6.36 -6.52 -6.06
N VAL A 20 -6.99 -7.54 -6.63
CA VAL A 20 -7.75 -8.55 -5.89
C VAL A 20 -7.15 -9.92 -6.17
N ALA A 21 -6.91 -10.70 -5.11
CA ALA A 21 -6.43 -12.06 -5.23
C ALA A 21 -7.04 -12.97 -4.15
N ASP A 22 -7.34 -14.20 -4.52
CA ASP A 22 -7.64 -15.26 -3.57
C ASP A 22 -6.35 -15.76 -2.92
N VAL A 23 -6.33 -15.75 -1.58
CA VAL A 23 -5.21 -16.23 -0.77
C VAL A 23 -5.68 -17.25 0.25
N GLU A 24 -4.80 -18.18 0.62
CA GLU A 24 -5.03 -19.12 1.72
C GLU A 24 -4.14 -18.73 2.90
N VAL A 25 -4.74 -18.47 4.05
CA VAL A 25 -4.03 -18.14 5.30
C VAL A 25 -4.61 -18.98 6.42
N ASP A 26 -3.76 -19.74 7.12
CA ASP A 26 -4.14 -20.64 8.21
C ASP A 26 -5.29 -21.61 7.84
N GLY A 27 -5.28 -22.11 6.61
CA GLY A 27 -6.30 -23.03 6.07
C GLY A 27 -7.65 -22.38 5.75
N LYS A 28 -7.73 -21.03 5.72
CA LYS A 28 -8.91 -20.27 5.31
C LYS A 28 -8.66 -19.57 3.98
N HIS A 29 -9.61 -19.71 3.05
CA HIS A 29 -9.63 -18.91 1.83
C HIS A 29 -10.17 -17.51 2.11
N VAL A 30 -9.44 -16.51 1.65
CA VAL A 30 -9.76 -15.09 1.80
C VAL A 30 -9.58 -14.40 0.45
N GLU A 31 -10.56 -13.61 0.04
CA GLU A 31 -10.40 -12.66 -1.06
C GLU A 31 -9.69 -11.42 -0.51
N LEU A 32 -8.44 -11.22 -0.93
CA LEU A 32 -7.60 -10.11 -0.49
C LEU A 32 -7.66 -8.98 -1.52
N ALA A 33 -8.31 -7.88 -1.15
CA ALA A 33 -8.26 -6.62 -1.89
C ALA A 33 -7.11 -5.74 -1.38
N LEU A 34 -6.16 -5.45 -2.26
CA LEU A 34 -5.05 -4.52 -2.03
C LEU A 34 -5.34 -3.18 -2.69
N TRP A 35 -5.23 -2.11 -1.91
CA TRP A 35 -5.38 -0.72 -2.34
C TRP A 35 -4.03 -0.02 -2.18
N ASP A 36 -3.29 0.15 -3.28
CA ASP A 36 -2.02 0.88 -3.27
C ASP A 36 -2.28 2.38 -3.48
N THR A 37 -1.70 3.20 -2.60
CA THR A 37 -1.99 4.63 -2.52
C THR A 37 -0.76 5.48 -2.78
N ALA A 38 -0.97 6.66 -3.36
CA ALA A 38 0.11 7.61 -3.60
C ALA A 38 0.75 8.09 -2.29
N GLY A 39 2.08 7.96 -2.18
CA GLY A 39 2.87 8.49 -1.07
C GLY A 39 3.18 10.00 -1.16
N GLN A 40 2.90 10.62 -2.31
CA GLN A 40 3.17 12.04 -2.56
C GLN A 40 2.10 12.92 -1.91
N GLU A 41 2.51 14.09 -1.41
CA GLU A 41 1.62 15.07 -0.73
C GLU A 41 0.54 15.64 -1.67
N ASP A 42 0.82 15.69 -2.97
CA ASP A 42 -0.14 16.13 -4.00
C ASP A 42 -1.46 15.33 -3.97
N TYR A 43 -1.43 14.13 -3.41
CA TYR A 43 -2.58 13.23 -3.31
C TYR A 43 -3.16 13.10 -1.89
N ASP A 44 -2.75 13.95 -0.94
CA ASP A 44 -3.22 13.90 0.46
C ASP A 44 -4.75 14.03 0.59
N ARG A 45 -5.41 14.72 -0.35
CA ARG A 45 -6.87 14.85 -0.38
C ARG A 45 -7.59 13.67 -1.02
N LEU A 46 -6.90 12.89 -1.85
CA LEU A 46 -7.46 11.71 -2.52
C LEU A 46 -7.23 10.43 -1.71
N ARG A 47 -6.10 10.32 -1.01
CA ARG A 47 -5.74 9.16 -0.20
C ARG A 47 -6.85 8.72 0.76
N PRO A 48 -7.53 9.63 1.50
CA PRO A 48 -8.60 9.26 2.42
C PRO A 48 -9.80 8.56 1.77
N LEU A 49 -9.99 8.70 0.45
CA LEU A 49 -11.05 8.01 -0.27
C LEU A 49 -10.84 6.49 -0.36
N SER A 50 -9.62 6.01 -0.08
CA SER A 50 -9.26 4.58 -0.12
C SER A 50 -9.42 3.88 1.23
N TYR A 51 -9.66 4.62 2.31
CA TYR A 51 -9.69 4.08 3.68
C TYR A 51 -11.01 3.44 4.13
N PRO A 52 -12.20 3.88 3.68
CA PRO A 52 -13.46 3.24 4.07
C PRO A 52 -13.42 1.73 3.84
N ASP A 53 -13.99 0.98 4.77
CA ASP A 53 -14.10 -0.48 4.73
C ASP A 53 -12.74 -1.24 4.70
N SER A 54 -11.63 -0.57 5.02
CA SER A 54 -10.32 -1.22 5.19
C SER A 54 -10.29 -2.08 6.46
N HIS A 55 -9.97 -3.37 6.31
CA HIS A 55 -9.81 -4.31 7.43
C HIS A 55 -8.44 -4.22 8.09
N VAL A 56 -7.40 -3.92 7.30
CA VAL A 56 -5.99 -3.86 7.71
C VAL A 56 -5.32 -2.72 6.94
N ILE A 57 -4.42 -1.99 7.61
CA ILE A 57 -3.60 -0.95 7.02
C ILE A 57 -2.13 -1.36 7.17
N LEU A 58 -1.37 -1.30 6.07
CA LEU A 58 0.07 -1.43 6.09
C LEU A 58 0.69 -0.04 5.99
N ILE A 59 1.44 0.36 7.01
CA ILE A 59 2.21 1.60 7.02
C ILE A 59 3.67 1.24 6.80
N CYS A 60 4.28 1.84 5.77
CA CYS A 60 5.63 1.53 5.34
C CYS A 60 6.56 2.73 5.54
N PHE A 61 7.80 2.45 5.90
CA PHE A 61 8.90 3.41 5.92
C PHE A 61 10.15 2.72 5.35
N ALA A 62 11.14 3.50 4.93
CA ALA A 62 12.40 3.00 4.41
C ALA A 62 13.48 3.05 5.51
N VAL A 63 14.17 1.93 5.74
CA VAL A 63 15.19 1.79 6.80
C VAL A 63 16.39 2.72 6.59
N ASP A 64 16.69 3.06 5.34
CA ASP A 64 17.74 3.99 4.94
C ASP A 64 17.29 5.46 4.91
N SER A 65 16.03 5.75 5.23
CA SER A 65 15.48 7.11 5.29
C SER A 65 14.76 7.35 6.63
N PRO A 66 15.48 7.83 7.66
CA PRO A 66 14.89 8.15 8.96
C PRO A 66 13.67 9.08 8.88
N ASP A 67 13.72 10.08 8.00
CA ASP A 67 12.60 11.00 7.77
C ASP A 67 11.31 10.26 7.39
N SER A 68 11.41 9.15 6.65
CA SER A 68 10.23 8.35 6.30
C SER A 68 9.59 7.65 7.49
N LEU A 69 10.37 7.32 8.53
CA LEU A 69 9.86 6.77 9.80
C LEU A 69 9.24 7.87 10.66
N ASP A 70 9.88 9.04 10.75
CA ASP A 70 9.34 10.17 11.51
C ASP A 70 7.96 10.61 10.95
N ASN A 71 7.85 10.63 9.61
CA ASN A 71 6.59 10.90 8.92
C ASN A 71 5.45 9.92 9.24
N VAL A 72 5.73 8.70 9.73
CA VAL A 72 4.67 7.75 10.14
C VAL A 72 3.88 8.25 11.35
N GLN A 73 4.51 9.04 12.23
CA GLN A 73 3.85 9.57 13.42
C GLN A 73 3.19 10.93 13.18
N GLU A 74 3.73 11.70 12.24
CA GLU A 74 3.28 13.07 11.97
C GLU A 74 2.13 13.15 10.94
N LYS A 75 1.97 12.13 10.08
CA LYS A 75 0.84 12.01 9.14
C LYS A 75 -0.32 11.19 9.70
#